data_AF-A0A2G9SGE4-F1
#
_entry.id   AF-A0A2G9SGE4-F1
#
_cell.length_a   1.000
_cell.length_b   1.000
_cell.length_c   1.000
_cell.angle_alpha   90.00
_cell.angle_beta   90.00
_cell.angle_gamma   90.00
#
_symmetry.space_group_name_H-M   'P 1'
#
loop_
_entity.id
_entity.type
_entity.pdbx_description
1 polymer ?
#
loop_
_entity_poly.entity_id
_entity_poly.type
_entity_poly.pdbx_seq_one_letter_code
_entity_poly.pdbx_strand_id
1 'polypeptide(L)'
;SWDIFFRNANAGAAPGTAYQSPPPLGTSLSALTQAQSLVKGQPNIEKLVEDHLAVQSLIRAYQIRGHHVAQLDPLGILDADLDSCVPADIITSSDKLGEGQ
;
A
#
# COMPACT_ATOMS: atom_id res chain seq x y z
N SER A 1 3.16 7.85 16.59
CA SER A 1 2.63 8.07 15.22
C SER A 1 2.38 6.72 14.56
N TRP A 2 1.59 6.68 13.48
CA TRP A 2 1.40 5.45 12.68
C TRP A 2 2.73 4.87 12.17
N ASP A 3 3.69 5.73 11.83
CA ASP A 3 5.05 5.36 11.44
C ASP A 3 5.76 4.48 12.50
N ILE A 4 5.74 4.89 13.78
CA ILE A 4 6.34 4.11 14.88
C ILE A 4 5.60 2.79 15.09
N PHE A 5 4.28 2.79 14.95
CA PHE A 5 3.45 1.59 15.07
C PHE A 5 3.87 0.53 14.06
N PHE A 6 3.93 0.88 12.78
CA PHE A 6 4.30 -0.07 11.72
C PHE A 6 5.76 -0.51 11.83
N ARG A 7 6.67 0.40 12.21
CA ARG A 7 8.07 0.05 12.47
C ARG A 7 8.20 -1.03 13.55
N ASN A 8 7.48 -0.88 14.65
CA ASN A 8 7.55 -1.84 15.74
C ASN A 8 6.83 -3.15 15.37
N ALA A 9 5.71 -3.09 14.66
CA ALA A 9 5.02 -4.28 14.16
C ALA A 9 5.92 -5.12 13.23
N ASN A 10 6.63 -4.48 12.30
CA ASN A 10 7.55 -5.15 11.38
C ASN A 10 8.83 -5.66 12.08
N ALA A 11 9.21 -5.07 13.21
CA ALA A 11 10.29 -5.56 14.05
C ALA A 11 9.88 -6.77 14.93
N GLY A 12 8.66 -7.28 14.78
CA GLY A 12 8.15 -8.44 15.51
C GLY A 12 7.57 -8.11 16.89
N ALA A 13 7.14 -6.86 17.11
CA ALA A 13 6.45 -6.50 18.35
C ALA A 13 5.17 -7.33 18.53
N ALA A 14 4.92 -7.79 19.76
CA ALA A 14 3.72 -8.53 20.10
C ALA A 14 2.44 -7.70 19.80
N PRO A 15 1.31 -8.36 19.47
CA PRO A 15 0.04 -7.67 19.28
C PRO A 15 -0.30 -6.80 20.50
N GLY A 16 -0.47 -5.50 20.27
CA GLY A 16 -0.75 -4.51 21.32
C GLY A 16 0.47 -3.74 21.87
N THR A 17 1.70 -4.12 21.52
CA THR A 17 2.92 -3.40 21.96
C THR A 17 3.59 -2.59 20.84
N ALA A 18 3.08 -2.68 19.62
CA ALA A 18 3.61 -1.93 18.48
C ALA A 18 3.42 -0.41 18.63
N TYR A 19 2.36 0.02 19.31
CA TYR A 19 2.11 1.45 19.54
C TYR A 19 3.01 2.00 20.65
N GLN A 20 3.74 3.08 20.36
CA GLN A 20 4.45 3.86 21.35
C GLN A 20 3.91 5.30 21.38
N SER A 21 3.63 5.80 22.59
CA SER A 21 3.27 7.20 22.78
C SER A 21 4.45 8.11 22.39
N PRO A 22 4.20 9.28 21.77
CA PRO A 22 5.26 10.22 21.43
C PRO A 22 6.09 10.61 22.67
N PRO A 23 7.41 10.78 22.55
CA PRO A 23 8.22 11.30 23.64
C PRO A 23 7.69 12.67 24.09
N PRO A 24 7.72 12.98 25.41
CA PRO A 24 7.43 14.34 25.87
C PRO A 24 8.43 15.30 25.25
N LEU A 25 7.99 16.53 24.94
CA LEU A 25 8.72 17.56 24.18
C LEU A 25 10.01 18.10 24.85
N GLY A 26 10.60 17.36 25.80
CA GLY A 26 11.77 17.77 26.59
C GLY A 26 12.98 16.82 26.54
N THR A 27 12.99 15.76 25.73
CA THR A 27 14.05 14.74 25.80
C THR A 27 15.04 14.78 24.63
N SER A 28 16.21 15.36 24.92
CA SER A 28 17.58 15.16 24.39
C SER A 28 17.81 14.82 22.91
N LEU A 29 18.54 15.72 22.24
CA LEU A 29 19.11 15.62 20.89
C LEU A 29 19.92 14.34 20.61
N SER A 30 20.33 13.58 21.64
CA SER A 30 21.06 12.31 21.47
C SER A 30 20.20 11.16 20.91
N ALA A 31 18.86 11.24 20.98
CA ALA A 31 17.98 10.22 20.39
C ALA A 31 17.86 10.34 18.86
N LEU A 32 18.09 11.54 18.31
CA LEU A 32 17.96 11.81 16.88
C LEU A 32 19.11 11.18 16.07
N THR A 33 20.32 11.14 16.63
CA THR A 33 21.51 10.58 15.96
C THR A 33 21.47 9.05 15.89
N GLN A 34 20.86 8.38 16.88
CA GLN A 34 20.67 6.93 16.85
C GLN A 34 19.56 6.51 15.87
N ALA A 35 18.52 7.33 15.70
CA ALA A 35 17.47 7.12 14.70
C ALA A 35 18.01 7.22 13.26
N GLN A 36 18.94 8.16 12.99
CA GLN A 36 19.52 8.33 11.65
C GLN A 36 20.49 7.23 11.24
N SER A 37 21.13 6.54 12.20
CA SER A 37 22.04 5.42 11.93
C SER A 37 21.30 4.13 11.54
N LEU A 38 20.11 3.90 12.12
CA LEU A 38 19.32 2.69 11.86
C LEU A 38 18.51 2.73 10.55
N VAL A 39 18.31 3.92 9.96
CA VAL A 39 17.58 4.11 8.68
C VAL A 39 18.36 3.55 7.48
N LYS A 40 19.68 3.38 7.58
CA LYS A 40 20.52 2.87 6.48
C LYS A 40 20.43 1.36 6.23
N GLY A 41 19.65 0.61 7.01
CA GLY A 41 19.70 -0.86 7.04
C GLY A 41 18.45 -1.63 6.60
N GLN A 42 17.38 -0.99 6.11
CA GLN A 42 16.13 -1.71 5.80
C GLN A 42 15.68 -1.49 4.34
N PRO A 43 16.03 -2.39 3.41
CA PRO A 43 15.57 -2.35 2.01
C PRO A 43 14.06 -2.63 1.85
N ASN A 44 13.30 -2.82 2.94
CA ASN A 44 11.90 -3.22 2.92
C ASN A 44 10.92 -2.01 3.01
N ILE A 45 11.38 -0.83 3.44
CA ILE A 45 10.48 0.33 3.57
C ILE A 45 10.08 0.87 2.20
N GLU A 46 10.99 0.89 1.24
CA GLU A 46 10.72 1.36 -0.13
C GLU A 46 9.70 0.48 -0.85
N LYS A 47 9.83 -0.85 -0.72
CA LYS A 47 8.84 -1.79 -1.25
C LYS A 47 7.47 -1.62 -0.60
N LEU A 48 7.41 -1.47 0.72
CA LEU A 48 6.15 -1.26 1.43
C LEU A 48 5.43 0.02 0.98
N VAL A 49 6.17 1.10 0.72
CA VAL A 49 5.60 2.36 0.21
C VAL A 49 5.09 2.17 -1.21
N GLU A 50 5.88 1.52 -2.07
CA GLU A 50 5.50 1.21 -3.45
C GLU A 50 4.22 0.37 -3.50
N ASP A 51 4.17 -0.71 -2.72
CA ASP A 51 3.01 -1.61 -2.65
C ASP A 51 1.75 -0.86 -2.19
N HIS A 52 1.89 0.03 -1.20
CA HIS A 52 0.78 0.83 -0.73
C HIS A 52 0.28 1.82 -1.81
N LEU A 53 1.19 2.46 -2.56
CA LEU A 53 0.82 3.37 -3.65
C LEU A 53 0.16 2.63 -4.82
N ALA A 54 0.64 1.44 -5.15
CA ALA A 54 0.05 0.55 -6.15
C ALA A 54 -1.38 0.15 -5.74
N VAL A 55 -1.57 -0.32 -4.49
CA VAL A 55 -2.92 -0.65 -3.97
C VAL A 55 -3.86 0.56 -4.00
N GLN A 56 -3.39 1.74 -3.61
CA GLN A 56 -4.22 2.96 -3.67
C GLN A 56 -4.61 3.32 -5.11
N SER A 57 -3.68 3.19 -6.05
CA SER A 57 -3.90 3.46 -7.47
C SER A 57 -4.94 2.50 -8.04
N LEU A 58 -4.81 1.22 -7.72
CA LEU A 58 -5.76 0.17 -8.11
C LEU A 58 -7.18 0.45 -7.61
N ILE A 59 -7.34 0.73 -6.30
CA ILE A 59 -8.65 1.03 -5.70
C ILE A 59 -9.29 2.23 -6.42
N ARG A 60 -8.52 3.29 -6.65
CA ARG A 60 -9.01 4.47 -7.36
C ARG A 60 -9.40 4.15 -8.80
N ALA A 61 -8.61 3.33 -9.51
CA ALA A 61 -8.93 2.92 -10.87
C ALA A 61 -10.27 2.18 -10.96
N TYR A 62 -10.53 1.25 -10.02
CA TYR A 62 -11.82 0.54 -9.92
C TYR A 62 -12.98 1.47 -9.55
N GLN A 63 -12.77 2.45 -8.69
CA GLN A 63 -13.83 3.42 -8.36
C GLN A 63 -14.24 4.26 -9.58
N ILE A 64 -13.29 4.66 -10.44
CA ILE A 64 -13.57 5.50 -11.61
C ILE A 64 -14.16 4.67 -12.76
N ARG A 65 -13.59 3.48 -13.02
CA ARG A 65 -13.86 2.70 -14.24
C ARG A 65 -14.38 1.29 -14.02
N GLY A 66 -14.56 0.85 -12.78
CA GLY A 66 -15.01 -0.50 -12.45
C GLY A 66 -16.37 -0.86 -13.05
N HIS A 67 -17.22 0.13 -13.34
CA HIS A 67 -18.49 -0.07 -14.02
C HIS A 67 -18.33 -0.57 -15.47
N HIS A 68 -17.22 -0.28 -16.16
CA HIS A 68 -16.95 -0.79 -17.50
C HIS A 68 -16.68 -2.30 -17.53
N VAL A 69 -16.23 -2.88 -16.42
CA VAL A 69 -15.99 -4.33 -16.29
C VAL A 69 -17.07 -5.04 -15.49
N ALA A 70 -18.10 -4.30 -15.04
CA ALA A 70 -19.21 -4.86 -14.28
C ALA A 70 -20.23 -5.51 -15.20
N GLN A 71 -20.75 -6.67 -14.80
CA GLN A 71 -21.86 -7.33 -15.49
C GLN A 71 -23.18 -6.64 -15.11
N LEU A 72 -23.54 -5.60 -15.86
CA LEU A 72 -24.73 -4.79 -15.62
C LEU A 72 -25.92 -5.20 -16.49
N ASP A 73 -25.69 -5.87 -17.61
CA ASP A 73 -26.74 -6.33 -18.52
C ASP A 73 -27.04 -7.82 -18.28
N PRO A 74 -28.17 -8.17 -17.62
CA PRO A 74 -28.54 -9.56 -17.39
C PRO A 74 -29.00 -10.30 -18.65
N LEU A 75 -29.28 -9.57 -19.75
CA LEU A 75 -29.72 -10.14 -21.02
C LEU A 75 -28.56 -10.31 -22.03
N GLY A 76 -27.42 -9.65 -21.80
CA GLY A 76 -26.22 -9.74 -22.64
C GLY A 76 -26.42 -9.23 -24.07
N ILE A 77 -27.34 -8.28 -24.28
CA ILE A 77 -27.70 -7.76 -25.61
C ILE A 77 -26.83 -6.54 -25.96
N LEU A 78 -26.35 -5.82 -24.95
CA LEU A 78 -25.49 -4.65 -25.12
C LEU A 78 -24.00 -5.02 -25.29
N ASP A 79 -23.66 -6.30 -25.15
CA ASP A 79 -22.30 -6.83 -25.29
C ASP A 79 -21.95 -7.18 -26.74
N ALA A 80 -22.28 -6.26 -27.66
CA ALA A 80 -21.99 -6.41 -29.08
C ALA A 80 -20.55 -5.93 -29.35
N ASP A 81 -19.60 -6.85 -29.14
CA ASP A 81 -18.19 -6.76 -29.55
C ASP A 81 -17.57 -5.37 -29.34
N LEU A 82 -17.56 -4.94 -28.09
CA LEU A 82 -16.68 -3.86 -27.67
C LEU A 82 -15.40 -4.55 -27.22
N ASP A 83 -14.29 -4.30 -27.91
CA ASP A 83 -12.95 -4.56 -27.38
C ASP A 83 -12.97 -4.17 -25.91
N SER A 84 -13.04 -5.17 -25.02
CA SER A 84 -13.15 -5.00 -23.59
C SER A 84 -11.78 -4.59 -23.07
N CYS A 85 -11.29 -3.45 -23.56
CA CYS A 85 -10.00 -2.87 -23.26
C CYS A 85 -10.08 -2.45 -21.80
N VAL A 86 -9.89 -3.44 -20.92
CA VAL A 86 -9.65 -3.24 -19.51
C VAL A 86 -8.48 -2.26 -19.46
N PRO A 87 -8.70 -1.03 -18.97
CA PRO A 87 -7.63 -0.05 -18.90
C PRO A 87 -6.47 -0.67 -18.13
N ALA A 88 -5.25 -0.54 -18.64
CA ALA A 88 -4.05 -1.16 -18.05
C ALA A 88 -3.92 -0.86 -16.53
N ASP A 89 -4.39 0.31 -16.10
CA ASP A 89 -4.43 0.76 -14.71
C ASP A 89 -5.31 -0.10 -13.77
N ILE A 90 -6.18 -0.96 -14.30
CA ILE A 90 -7.03 -1.90 -13.54
C ILE A 90 -6.37 -3.29 -13.45
N ILE A 91 -5.38 -3.54 -14.30
CA ILE A 91 -4.69 -4.82 -14.38
C ILE A 91 -3.61 -4.86 -13.28
N THR A 92 -3.81 -5.74 -12.30
CA THR A 92 -2.90 -5.96 -11.17
C THR A 92 -1.49 -6.41 -11.59
N SER A 93 -1.34 -7.02 -12.77
CA SER A 93 -0.02 -7.44 -13.29
C SER A 93 0.91 -6.27 -13.62
N SER A 94 0.36 -5.08 -13.88
CA SER A 94 1.15 -3.86 -14.15
C SER A 94 1.90 -3.41 -12.90
N ASP A 95 1.28 -3.58 -11.74
CA ASP A 95 1.66 -2.94 -10.48
C ASP A 95 2.59 -3.80 -9.60
N LYS A 96 3.11 -4.93 -10.11
CA LYS A 96 4.07 -5.80 -9.41
C LYS A 96 3.64 -6.30 -8.02
N LEU A 97 2.38 -6.13 -7.65
CA LEU A 97 1.76 -6.61 -6.40
C LEU A 97 1.56 -8.14 -6.34
N GLY A 98 2.06 -8.88 -7.34
CA GLY A 98 1.98 -10.33 -7.39
C GLY A 98 2.97 -10.97 -6.43
N GLU A 99 2.54 -12.04 -5.75
CA GLU A 99 3.38 -12.89 -4.91
C GLU A 99 4.69 -13.20 -5.62
N GLY A 100 5.81 -12.85 -4.98
CA GLY A 100 7.14 -13.01 -5.52
C GLY A 100 7.44 -14.46 -5.91
N GLN A 101 8.14 -14.60 -7.03
CA GLN A 101 9.01 -15.73 -7.29
C GLN A 101 10.41 -15.43 -6.74
#